data_AF-A0A8C7WB12-F1
#
_entry.id   AF-A0A8C7WB12-F1
#
_cell.length_a   1.000
_cell.length_b   1.000
_cell.length_c   1.000
_cell.angle_alpha   90.00
_cell.angle_beta   90.00
_cell.angle_gamma   90.00
#
_symmetry.space_group_name_H-M   'P 1'
#
loop_
_entity.id
_entity.type
_entity.pdbx_description
1 polymer ?
#
loop_
_entity_poly.entity_id
_entity_poly.type
_entity_poly.pdbx_seq_one_letter_code
_entity_poly.pdbx_strand_id
1 'polypeptide(L)'
;MFCHINEYNTIVCYTRLMCQMRDIGERLIMDIWQSVLCVVLVTSSVAHAQTVHLGRCPTPPIQQDFNVIKITARTVWYEAEKLPAVFERGKCRQATYSLLHDRTHTLTPCPLAPNPSPYLTCLCVCLGSPGDPYLVLSTDYRSFSLVYSLLECELIYLVCSVDVAWIVSRTRSLPRDVISRLHSDLEAIGVNLRCLTVSDQTSCDTVA
;
A
#
# COMPACT_ATOMS: atom_id res chain seq x y z
N MET A 1 21.46 59.05 -3.31
CA MET A 1 20.38 58.93 -4.30
C MET A 1 20.94 58.07 -5.43
N PHE A 2 20.30 56.96 -5.76
CA PHE A 2 20.79 56.03 -6.79
C PHE A 2 19.89 56.14 -8.01
N CYS A 3 20.45 56.43 -9.18
CA CYS A 3 19.72 56.63 -10.42
C CYS A 3 20.18 55.64 -11.48
N HIS A 4 19.24 55.09 -12.26
CA HIS A 4 19.53 54.25 -13.43
C HIS A 4 18.57 54.63 -14.57
N ILE A 5 18.93 54.28 -15.81
CA ILE A 5 18.10 54.50 -16.99
C ILE A 5 17.22 53.27 -17.19
N ASN A 6 15.89 53.41 -17.20
CA ASN A 6 15.00 52.28 -17.41
C ASN A 6 14.94 51.85 -18.89
N GLU A 7 14.16 50.80 -19.18
CA GLU A 7 13.96 50.24 -20.52
C GLU A 7 13.31 51.21 -21.52
N TYR A 8 12.71 52.30 -21.02
CA TYR A 8 12.11 53.39 -21.80
C TYR A 8 13.05 54.60 -21.92
N ASN A 9 14.35 54.41 -21.65
CA ASN A 9 15.39 55.42 -21.76
C ASN A 9 15.17 56.67 -20.88
N THR A 10 14.44 56.53 -19.76
CA THR A 10 14.19 57.61 -18.79
C THR A 10 15.00 57.38 -17.51
N ILE A 11 15.55 58.47 -16.97
CA ILE A 11 16.34 58.43 -15.72
C ILE A 11 15.38 58.34 -14.54
N VAL A 12 15.47 57.25 -13.78
CA VAL A 12 14.69 57.05 -12.55
C VAL A 12 15.63 57.00 -11.36
N CYS A 13 15.36 57.83 -10.35
CA CYS A 13 16.17 57.96 -9.16
C CYS A 13 15.43 57.47 -7.92
N TYR A 14 16.04 56.56 -7.18
CA TYR A 14 15.51 56.00 -5.95
C TYR A 14 16.31 56.47 -4.74
N THR A 15 15.63 56.58 -3.61
CA THR A 15 16.29 56.75 -2.31
C THR A 15 17.01 55.46 -1.93
N ARG A 16 18.03 55.57 -1.07
CA ARG A 16 18.82 54.41 -0.62
C ARG A 16 17.94 53.31 0.00
N LEU A 17 16.87 53.71 0.70
CA LEU A 17 15.88 52.81 1.30
C LEU A 17 15.07 52.03 0.24
N MET A 18 14.68 52.70 -0.84
CA MET A 18 13.87 52.11 -1.92
C MET A 18 14.67 51.09 -2.74
N CYS A 19 15.95 51.35 -3.03
CA CYS A 19 16.84 50.35 -3.65
C CYS A 19 17.03 49.12 -2.75
N GLN A 20 17.22 49.33 -1.45
CA GLN A 20 17.39 48.23 -0.50
C GLN A 20 16.11 47.38 -0.39
N MET A 21 14.92 47.98 -0.39
CA MET A 21 13.65 47.22 -0.41
C MET A 21 13.44 46.47 -1.72
N ARG A 22 13.86 47.01 -2.86
CA ARG A 22 13.81 46.32 -4.17
C ARG A 22 14.73 45.11 -4.20
N ASP A 23 15.99 45.25 -3.78
CA ASP A 23 16.95 44.15 -3.73
C ASP A 23 16.54 43.07 -2.71
N ILE A 24 15.94 43.47 -1.58
CA ILE A 24 15.35 42.54 -0.60
C ILE A 24 14.16 41.81 -1.23
N GLY A 25 13.29 42.52 -1.96
CA GLY A 25 12.15 41.95 -2.68
C GLY A 25 12.56 40.92 -3.74
N GLU A 26 13.57 41.24 -4.55
CA GLU A 26 14.11 40.31 -5.57
C GLU A 26 14.75 39.08 -4.95
N ARG A 27 15.50 39.22 -3.84
CA ARG A 27 16.07 38.07 -3.10
C ARG A 27 14.97 37.21 -2.47
N LEU A 28 13.98 37.82 -1.83
CA LEU A 28 12.83 37.10 -1.27
C LEU A 28 12.06 36.35 -2.35
N ILE A 29 11.82 36.98 -3.51
CA ILE A 29 11.15 36.34 -4.64
C ILE A 29 11.98 35.12 -5.13
N MET A 30 13.29 35.27 -5.31
CA MET A 30 14.16 34.16 -5.73
C MET A 30 14.22 33.02 -4.70
N ASP A 31 14.26 33.33 -3.41
CA ASP A 31 14.24 32.33 -2.33
C ASP A 31 12.89 31.60 -2.26
N ILE A 32 11.78 32.32 -2.48
CA ILE A 32 10.45 31.74 -2.58
C ILE A 32 10.36 30.83 -3.80
N TRP A 33 10.79 31.27 -4.99
CA TRP A 33 10.80 30.45 -6.20
C TRP A 33 11.70 29.22 -6.07
N GLN A 34 12.87 29.36 -5.44
CA GLN A 34 13.76 28.23 -5.17
C GLN A 34 13.12 27.24 -4.21
N SER A 35 12.45 27.72 -3.16
CA SER A 35 11.73 26.87 -2.20
C SER A 35 10.54 26.16 -2.86
N VAL A 36 9.76 26.86 -3.69
CA VAL A 36 8.66 26.29 -4.47
C VAL A 36 9.17 25.23 -5.45
N LEU A 37 10.26 25.52 -6.17
CA LEU A 37 10.90 24.58 -7.09
C LEU A 37 11.40 23.34 -6.34
N CYS A 38 12.06 23.51 -5.19
CA CYS A 38 12.49 22.40 -4.34
C CYS A 38 11.29 21.55 -3.89
N VAL A 39 10.19 22.17 -3.46
CA VAL A 39 8.97 21.44 -3.07
C VAL A 39 8.37 20.67 -4.25
N VAL A 40 8.31 21.27 -5.45
CA VAL A 40 7.81 20.60 -6.68
C VAL A 40 8.72 19.43 -7.10
N LEU A 41 10.03 19.58 -7.00
CA LEU A 41 10.97 18.51 -7.31
C LEU A 41 10.88 17.37 -6.29
N VAL A 42 10.76 17.69 -5.00
CA VAL A 42 10.58 16.67 -3.95
C VAL A 42 9.26 15.92 -4.13
N THR A 43 8.15 16.58 -4.44
CA THR A 43 6.87 15.89 -4.66
C THR A 43 6.87 15.02 -5.90
N SER A 44 7.60 15.40 -6.97
CA SER A 44 7.77 14.57 -8.16
C SER A 44 8.49 13.24 -7.88
N SER A 45 9.36 13.21 -6.87
CA SER A 45 10.14 12.02 -6.49
C SER A 45 9.39 11.01 -5.61
N VAL A 46 8.19 11.37 -5.11
CA VAL A 46 7.38 10.55 -4.18
C VAL A 46 6.31 9.71 -4.89
N ALA A 47 6.17 9.83 -6.20
CA ALA A 47 5.28 8.94 -6.94
C ALA A 47 5.94 7.55 -7.06
N HIS A 48 5.20 6.49 -6.72
CA HIS A 48 5.46 5.05 -7.02
C HIS A 48 5.84 4.13 -5.84
N ALA A 49 5.36 4.37 -4.62
CA ALA A 49 5.50 3.38 -3.56
C ALA A 49 4.38 2.32 -3.54
N GLN A 50 3.14 2.69 -3.89
CA GLN A 50 1.97 1.80 -3.86
C GLN A 50 0.91 2.21 -4.90
N THR A 51 0.07 1.26 -5.33
CA THR A 51 -1.12 1.55 -6.16
C THR A 51 -2.16 2.24 -5.27
N VAL A 52 -2.50 3.48 -5.62
CA VAL A 52 -3.57 4.24 -4.95
C VAL A 52 -4.74 4.32 -5.90
N HIS A 53 -5.89 3.81 -5.47
CA HIS A 53 -7.14 3.95 -6.20
C HIS A 53 -7.93 5.12 -5.61
N LEU A 54 -8.44 5.99 -6.49
CA LEU A 54 -9.43 7.01 -6.14
C LEU A 54 -10.82 6.51 -6.54
N GLY A 55 -11.77 6.52 -5.60
CA GLY A 55 -13.16 6.12 -5.87
C GLY A 55 -13.54 4.75 -5.28
N ARG A 56 -14.51 4.06 -5.90
CA ARG A 56 -15.02 2.77 -5.39
C ARG A 56 -13.96 1.67 -5.55
N CYS A 57 -13.74 0.90 -4.49
CA CYS A 57 -12.85 -0.26 -4.45
C CYS A 57 -13.14 -1.24 -5.60
N PRO A 58 -12.12 -1.73 -6.34
CA PRO A 58 -12.30 -2.80 -7.30
C PRO A 58 -12.82 -4.06 -6.57
N THR A 59 -13.67 -4.84 -7.23
CA THR A 59 -14.17 -6.13 -6.71
C THR A 59 -13.35 -7.24 -7.36
N PRO A 60 -12.28 -7.74 -6.72
CA PRO A 60 -11.42 -8.76 -7.31
C PRO A 60 -12.13 -10.13 -7.36
N PRO A 61 -11.74 -11.03 -8.28
CA PRO A 61 -12.24 -12.40 -8.28
C PRO A 61 -11.71 -13.13 -7.03
N ILE A 62 -12.62 -13.72 -6.26
CA ILE A 62 -12.28 -14.50 -5.06
C ILE A 62 -12.18 -15.99 -5.38
N GLN A 63 -11.42 -16.73 -4.56
CA GLN A 63 -11.30 -18.18 -4.67
C GLN A 63 -12.68 -18.84 -4.59
N GLN A 64 -13.04 -19.58 -5.64
CA GLN A 64 -14.27 -20.37 -5.68
C GLN A 64 -14.17 -21.57 -4.75
N ASP A 65 -15.32 -21.98 -4.18
CA ASP A 65 -15.46 -23.11 -3.25
C ASP A 65 -14.46 -23.08 -2.09
N PHE A 66 -14.22 -21.88 -1.55
CA PHE A 66 -13.23 -21.66 -0.51
C PHE A 66 -13.47 -22.52 0.73
N ASN A 67 -12.49 -23.36 1.07
CA ASN A 67 -12.56 -24.23 2.24
C ASN A 67 -11.61 -23.76 3.34
N VAL A 68 -12.18 -23.14 4.38
CA VAL A 68 -11.43 -22.65 5.54
C VAL A 68 -10.70 -23.76 6.29
N ILE A 69 -11.26 -24.97 6.35
CA ILE A 69 -10.61 -26.08 7.04
C ILE A 69 -9.31 -26.46 6.32
N LYS A 70 -9.30 -26.46 4.98
CA LYS A 70 -8.10 -26.80 4.19
C LYS A 70 -7.00 -25.75 4.31
N ILE A 71 -7.33 -24.46 4.36
CA ILE A 71 -6.33 -23.40 4.48
C ILE A 71 -5.67 -23.41 5.87
N THR A 72 -6.44 -23.69 6.93
CA THR A 72 -5.98 -23.73 8.32
C THR A 72 -5.43 -25.09 8.77
N ALA A 73 -5.69 -26.18 8.04
CA ALA A 73 -5.28 -27.55 8.42
C ALA A 73 -3.76 -27.73 8.55
N ARG A 74 -2.96 -26.86 7.94
CA ARG A 74 -1.51 -26.82 8.09
C ARG A 74 -1.13 -25.49 8.69
N THR A 75 -0.42 -25.55 9.81
CA THR A 75 -0.24 -24.43 10.74
C THR A 75 0.68 -23.34 10.24
N VAL A 76 1.46 -23.50 9.17
CA VAL A 76 2.43 -22.47 8.77
C VAL A 76 2.33 -22.15 7.27
N TRP A 77 2.36 -20.86 6.98
CA TRP A 77 2.52 -20.26 5.66
C TRP A 77 3.70 -19.28 5.71
N TYR A 78 4.63 -19.37 4.77
CA TYR A 78 5.76 -18.47 4.64
C TYR A 78 5.41 -17.33 3.67
N GLU A 79 5.74 -16.10 4.02
CA GLU A 79 5.61 -14.97 3.10
C GLU A 79 6.68 -15.07 2.01
N ALA A 80 6.27 -15.27 0.76
CA ALA A 80 7.16 -15.35 -0.39
C ALA A 80 7.36 -13.98 -1.04
N GLU A 81 6.28 -13.26 -1.29
CA GLU A 81 6.30 -11.90 -1.84
C GLU A 81 5.17 -11.06 -1.24
N LYS A 82 5.34 -9.75 -1.21
CA LYS A 82 4.31 -8.82 -0.72
C LYS A 82 4.39 -7.44 -1.37
N LEU A 83 3.28 -6.72 -1.35
CA LEU A 83 3.28 -5.27 -1.54
C LEU A 83 3.89 -4.59 -0.29
N PRO A 84 4.57 -3.45 -0.44
CA PRO A 84 5.33 -2.84 0.63
C PRO A 84 4.35 -2.18 1.61
N ALA A 85 4.06 -2.85 2.71
CA ALA A 85 3.34 -2.24 3.83
C ALA A 85 4.36 -1.69 4.83
N VAL A 86 4.26 -0.40 5.18
CA VAL A 86 5.23 0.30 6.06
C VAL A 86 5.32 -0.37 7.45
N PHE A 87 4.26 -1.08 7.84
CA PHE A 87 4.11 -1.81 9.10
C PHE A 87 4.87 -3.15 9.13
N GLU A 88 5.54 -3.53 8.03
CA GLU A 88 5.94 -4.89 7.77
C GLU A 88 7.45 -5.10 7.48
N ARG A 89 8.31 -4.52 8.32
CA ARG A 89 9.77 -4.68 8.22
C ARG A 89 10.25 -6.03 8.77
N GLY A 90 11.25 -6.64 8.13
CA GLY A 90 11.94 -7.85 8.62
C GLY A 90 12.11 -8.97 7.59
N LYS A 91 12.64 -10.11 8.03
CA LYS A 91 12.83 -11.35 7.24
C LYS A 91 12.16 -12.54 7.93
N CYS A 92 12.06 -13.69 7.25
CA CYS A 92 11.58 -14.96 7.79
C CYS A 92 10.13 -14.93 8.30
N ARG A 93 9.28 -14.12 7.65
CA ARG A 93 7.90 -13.98 8.11
C ARG A 93 7.10 -15.23 7.79
N GLN A 94 6.29 -15.63 8.78
CA GLN A 94 5.35 -16.72 8.67
C GLN A 94 4.02 -16.34 9.32
N ALA A 95 2.93 -16.92 8.82
CA ALA A 95 1.60 -16.78 9.36
C ALA A 95 1.04 -18.16 9.72
N THR A 96 0.42 -18.23 10.90
CA THR A 96 -0.27 -19.42 11.39
C THR A 96 -1.75 -19.12 11.51
N TYR A 97 -2.56 -19.82 10.73
CA TYR A 97 -4.01 -19.71 10.81
C TYR A 97 -4.57 -20.77 11.75
N SER A 98 -5.32 -20.34 12.76
CA SER A 98 -6.06 -21.21 13.67
C SER A 98 -7.55 -20.91 13.57
N LEU A 99 -8.36 -21.97 13.64
CA LEU A 99 -9.81 -21.83 13.79
C LEU A 99 -10.10 -21.52 15.26
N LEU A 100 -10.74 -20.40 15.53
CA LEU A 100 -11.36 -20.19 16.83
C LEU A 100 -12.63 -21.04 16.90
N HIS A 101 -12.59 -22.08 17.73
CA HIS A 101 -13.76 -22.93 17.98
C HIS A 101 -14.59 -22.27 19.08
N ASP A 102 -15.62 -21.52 18.69
CA ASP A 102 -16.62 -21.04 19.66
C ASP A 102 -17.62 -22.16 19.95
N ARG A 103 -17.96 -22.40 21.22
CA ARG A 103 -18.83 -23.52 21.68
C ARG A 103 -20.33 -23.26 21.46
N THR A 104 -20.66 -22.63 20.35
CA THR A 104 -22.01 -22.57 19.79
C THR A 104 -21.85 -23.04 18.35
N HIS A 105 -22.70 -23.94 17.88
CA HIS A 105 -22.64 -24.52 16.53
C HIS A 105 -23.02 -23.48 15.46
N THR A 106 -22.24 -22.41 15.40
CA THR A 106 -22.31 -21.27 14.51
C THR A 106 -20.87 -20.83 14.38
N LEU A 107 -20.32 -20.92 13.17
CA LEU A 107 -19.09 -20.20 12.86
C LEU A 107 -19.43 -18.72 13.03
N THR A 108 -19.17 -18.15 14.21
CA THR A 108 -19.44 -16.75 14.47
C THR A 108 -18.42 -15.94 13.68
N PRO A 109 -18.81 -15.22 12.61
CA PRO A 109 -17.92 -14.24 12.02
C PRO A 109 -17.64 -13.20 13.10
N CYS A 110 -16.41 -12.65 13.10
CA CYS A 110 -15.98 -11.64 14.05
C CYS A 110 -17.12 -10.63 14.28
N PRO A 111 -17.64 -10.48 15.51
CA PRO A 111 -18.78 -9.62 15.75
C PRO A 111 -18.34 -8.19 15.52
N LEU A 112 -18.91 -7.54 14.51
CA LEU A 112 -19.46 -6.18 14.52
C LEU A 112 -19.77 -5.72 13.08
N ALA A 113 -20.94 -6.10 12.57
CA ALA A 113 -21.66 -5.29 11.59
C ALA A 113 -23.15 -5.64 11.61
N PRO A 114 -24.07 -4.68 11.85
CA PRO A 114 -25.48 -4.90 11.70
C PRO A 114 -25.79 -4.99 10.19
N ASN A 115 -26.33 -6.15 9.77
CA ASN A 115 -26.77 -6.53 8.41
C ASN A 115 -25.76 -7.34 7.57
N PRO A 116 -25.70 -8.68 7.75
CA PRO A 116 -24.95 -9.55 6.86
C PRO A 116 -25.69 -9.78 5.53
N SER A 117 -25.00 -9.55 4.40
CA SER A 117 -25.42 -10.02 3.08
C SER A 117 -25.03 -11.50 2.89
N PRO A 118 -25.91 -12.36 2.34
CA PRO A 118 -25.79 -13.82 2.43
C PRO A 118 -24.72 -14.50 1.53
N TYR A 119 -23.78 -13.78 0.91
CA TYR A 119 -22.87 -14.37 -0.09
C TYR A 119 -21.37 -14.03 0.06
N LEU A 120 -20.88 -13.66 1.24
CA LEU A 120 -19.45 -13.37 1.44
C LEU A 120 -18.87 -14.17 2.61
N THR A 121 -18.15 -15.24 2.29
CA THR A 121 -17.31 -15.96 3.25
C THR A 121 -16.02 -15.14 3.45
N CYS A 122 -16.07 -14.10 4.29
CA CYS A 122 -14.90 -13.30 4.63
C CYS A 122 -14.15 -13.96 5.80
N LEU A 123 -12.91 -14.38 5.55
CA LEU A 123 -11.99 -14.85 6.59
C LEU A 123 -11.44 -13.62 7.31
N CYS A 124 -11.98 -13.26 8.48
CA CYS A 124 -11.36 -12.26 9.34
C CYS A 124 -10.05 -12.82 9.92
N VAL A 125 -8.91 -12.41 9.35
CA VAL A 125 -7.62 -12.50 10.02
C VAL A 125 -7.47 -11.22 10.84
N CYS A 126 -7.41 -11.34 12.17
CA CYS A 126 -7.32 -10.22 13.10
C CYS A 126 -5.97 -9.49 12.97
N LEU A 127 -5.78 -8.71 11.91
CA LEU A 127 -4.71 -7.72 11.76
C LEU A 127 -5.25 -6.34 12.17
N GLY A 128 -5.47 -6.15 13.47
CA GLY A 128 -5.43 -4.84 14.14
C GLY A 128 -6.41 -3.71 13.74
N SER A 129 -7.23 -3.83 12.70
CA SER A 129 -8.23 -2.82 12.31
C SER A 129 -9.56 -3.48 11.93
N PRO A 130 -10.69 -3.13 12.57
CA PRO A 130 -12.00 -3.65 12.20
C PRO A 130 -12.46 -3.01 10.87
N GLY A 131 -12.48 -3.75 9.77
CA GLY A 131 -13.13 -3.30 8.53
C GLY A 131 -12.51 -3.79 7.23
N ASP A 132 -11.21 -4.09 7.20
CA ASP A 132 -10.52 -4.38 5.93
C ASP A 132 -10.62 -5.88 5.57
N PRO A 133 -11.18 -6.24 4.40
CA PRO A 133 -11.41 -7.64 4.03
C PRO A 133 -10.10 -8.34 3.64
N TYR A 134 -9.79 -9.46 4.31
CA TYR A 134 -8.65 -10.32 3.96
C TYR A 134 -9.11 -11.38 2.94
N LEU A 135 -8.97 -11.06 1.66
CA LEU A 135 -9.51 -11.85 0.55
C LEU A 135 -8.49 -12.87 0.06
N VAL A 136 -8.90 -14.13 -0.06
CA VAL A 136 -8.12 -15.15 -0.77
C VAL A 136 -8.55 -15.15 -2.23
N LEU A 137 -7.68 -14.66 -3.12
CA LEU A 137 -7.96 -14.57 -4.54
C LEU A 137 -7.78 -15.93 -5.23
N SER A 138 -6.72 -16.66 -4.85
CA SER A 138 -6.35 -17.93 -5.47
C SER A 138 -5.54 -18.79 -4.49
N THR A 139 -5.89 -20.06 -4.33
CA THR A 139 -5.11 -21.02 -3.54
C THR A 139 -5.34 -22.44 -3.98
N ASP A 140 -4.30 -23.26 -3.94
CA ASP A 140 -4.38 -24.72 -4.09
C ASP A 140 -4.43 -25.45 -2.74
N TYR A 141 -4.45 -24.71 -1.63
CA TYR A 141 -4.35 -25.13 -0.23
C TYR A 141 -3.04 -25.84 0.18
N ARG A 142 -2.27 -26.33 -0.80
CA ARG A 142 -1.17 -27.29 -0.62
C ARG A 142 0.21 -26.69 -0.85
N SER A 143 0.32 -25.65 -1.67
CA SER A 143 1.58 -25.03 -2.02
C SER A 143 1.56 -23.51 -1.91
N PHE A 144 0.48 -22.84 -2.35
CA PHE A 144 0.40 -21.37 -2.37
C PHE A 144 -0.97 -20.85 -1.93
N SER A 145 -0.98 -19.57 -1.53
CA SER A 145 -2.19 -18.77 -1.41
C SER A 145 -1.86 -17.32 -1.78
N LEU A 146 -2.69 -16.73 -2.64
CA LEU A 146 -2.67 -15.33 -2.97
C LEU A 146 -3.72 -14.61 -2.13
N VAL A 147 -3.24 -13.72 -1.28
CA VAL A 147 -4.07 -12.91 -0.39
C VAL A 147 -4.03 -11.47 -0.86
N TYR A 148 -5.18 -10.81 -0.81
CA TYR A 148 -5.35 -9.42 -1.16
C TYR A 148 -6.22 -8.70 -0.13
N SER A 149 -5.91 -7.44 0.12
CA SER A 149 -6.68 -6.53 0.96
C SER A 149 -6.58 -5.12 0.39
N LEU A 150 -7.64 -4.34 0.58
CA LEU A 150 -7.68 -2.92 0.26
C LEU A 150 -7.72 -2.15 1.58
N LEU A 151 -6.69 -1.35 1.82
CA LEU A 151 -6.66 -0.46 2.98
C LEU A 151 -7.30 0.87 2.59
N GLU A 152 -8.39 1.22 3.24
CA GLU A 152 -8.99 2.55 3.07
C GLU A 152 -8.12 3.62 3.75
N CYS A 153 -7.93 4.75 3.08
CA CYS A 153 -7.23 5.92 3.59
C CYS A 153 -8.08 7.17 3.41
N GLU A 154 -8.16 7.98 4.46
CA GLU A 154 -8.83 9.28 4.43
C GLU A 154 -7.78 10.40 4.35
N LEU A 155 -7.73 11.09 3.22
CA LEU A 155 -6.88 12.25 2.98
C LEU A 155 -7.74 13.51 2.94
N ILE A 156 -7.96 14.17 4.09
CA ILE A 156 -8.63 15.48 4.34
C ILE A 156 -10.00 15.69 3.62
N TYR A 157 -10.08 15.55 2.30
CA TYR A 157 -11.28 15.64 1.45
C TYR A 157 -11.43 14.48 0.44
N LEU A 158 -10.53 13.50 0.43
CA LEU A 158 -10.51 12.40 -0.53
C LEU A 158 -10.44 11.05 0.20
N VAL A 159 -11.34 10.14 -0.17
CA VAL A 159 -11.24 8.72 0.19
C VAL A 159 -10.41 8.02 -0.87
N CYS A 160 -9.35 7.35 -0.43
CA CYS A 160 -8.49 6.51 -1.26
C CYS A 160 -8.50 5.08 -0.74
N SER A 161 -8.11 4.14 -1.60
CA SER A 161 -7.77 2.79 -1.18
C SER A 161 -6.40 2.41 -1.69
N VAL A 162 -5.65 1.70 -0.86
CA VAL A 162 -4.29 1.25 -1.16
C VAL A 162 -4.26 -0.26 -1.23
N ASP A 163 -3.64 -0.79 -2.28
CA ASP A 163 -3.50 -2.24 -2.46
C ASP A 163 -2.48 -2.81 -1.47
N VAL A 164 -2.88 -3.88 -0.79
CA VAL A 164 -1.99 -4.74 -0.05
C VAL A 164 -2.22 -6.18 -0.47
N ALA A 165 -1.12 -6.88 -0.76
CA ALA A 165 -1.19 -8.25 -1.22
C ALA A 165 -0.02 -9.05 -0.67
N TRP A 166 -0.27 -10.33 -0.44
CA TRP A 166 0.73 -11.30 0.00
C TRP A 166 0.61 -12.56 -0.83
N ILE A 167 1.72 -12.99 -1.40
CA ILE A 167 1.89 -14.34 -1.91
C ILE A 167 2.52 -15.14 -0.78
N VAL A 168 1.77 -16.11 -0.26
CA VAL A 168 2.24 -17.00 0.79
C VAL A 168 2.35 -18.43 0.30
N SER A 169 3.27 -19.18 0.88
CA SER A 169 3.64 -20.52 0.44
C SER A 169 3.80 -21.51 1.58
N ARG A 170 3.63 -22.81 1.29
CA ARG A 170 3.87 -23.88 2.27
C ARG A 170 5.36 -24.18 2.48
N THR A 171 6.20 -23.73 1.56
CA THR A 171 7.65 -23.85 1.58
C THR A 171 8.29 -22.47 1.55
N ARG A 172 9.58 -22.35 1.86
CA ARG A 172 10.30 -21.06 1.87
C ARG A 172 10.54 -20.45 0.48
N SER A 173 10.20 -21.18 -0.58
CA SER A 173 10.24 -20.72 -1.96
C SER A 173 9.10 -21.34 -2.76
N LEU A 174 8.70 -20.67 -3.83
CA LEU A 174 7.73 -21.16 -4.81
C LEU A 174 8.38 -21.37 -6.18
N PRO A 175 7.86 -22.30 -6.99
CA PRO A 175 8.23 -22.43 -8.40
C PRO A 175 7.94 -21.14 -9.18
N ARG A 176 8.81 -20.80 -10.14
CA ARG A 176 8.68 -19.56 -10.94
C ARG A 176 7.39 -19.51 -11.75
N ASP A 177 6.93 -20.65 -12.27
CA ASP A 177 5.70 -20.76 -13.03
C ASP A 177 4.45 -20.45 -12.20
N VAL A 178 4.46 -20.81 -10.91
CA VAL A 178 3.39 -20.44 -9.97
C VAL A 178 3.44 -18.95 -9.71
N ILE A 179 4.61 -18.39 -9.40
CA ILE A 179 4.78 -16.95 -9.15
C ILE A 179 4.29 -16.12 -10.35
N SER A 180 4.69 -16.47 -11.57
CA SER A 180 4.26 -15.74 -12.77
C SER A 180 2.74 -15.76 -13.00
N ARG A 181 2.06 -16.84 -12.61
CA ARG A 181 0.59 -16.89 -12.65
C ARG A 181 -0.03 -15.95 -11.63
N LEU A 182 0.45 -15.96 -10.39
CA LEU A 182 -0.07 -15.08 -9.32
C LEU A 182 0.21 -13.60 -9.60
N HIS A 183 1.33 -13.29 -10.24
CA HIS A 183 1.62 -11.95 -10.77
C HIS A 183 0.59 -11.53 -11.83
N SER A 184 0.24 -12.43 -12.74
CA SER A 184 -0.80 -12.16 -13.75
C SER A 184 -2.17 -11.93 -13.10
N ASP A 185 -2.52 -12.69 -12.06
CA ASP A 185 -3.76 -12.53 -11.30
C ASP A 185 -3.83 -11.14 -10.62
N LEU A 186 -2.71 -10.65 -10.08
CA LEU A 186 -2.58 -9.31 -9.49
C LEU A 186 -2.67 -8.20 -10.55
N GLU A 187 -1.99 -8.34 -11.69
CA GLU A 187 -2.09 -7.36 -12.79
C GLU A 187 -3.51 -7.26 -13.34
N ALA A 188 -4.23 -8.39 -13.43
CA ALA A 188 -5.60 -8.43 -13.93
C ALA A 188 -6.58 -7.57 -13.10
N ILE A 189 -6.26 -7.34 -11.81
CA ILE A 189 -7.05 -6.46 -10.93
C ILE A 189 -6.46 -5.05 -10.78
N GLY A 190 -5.42 -4.72 -11.57
CA GLY A 190 -4.83 -3.38 -11.63
C GLY A 190 -3.72 -3.12 -10.62
N VAL A 191 -3.20 -4.15 -9.94
CA VAL A 191 -2.07 -4.00 -9.00
C VAL A 191 -0.77 -3.76 -9.78
N ASN A 192 0.00 -2.76 -9.36
CA ASN A 192 1.31 -2.49 -9.94
C ASN A 192 2.40 -3.41 -9.38
N LEU A 193 2.84 -4.38 -10.17
CA LEU A 193 3.88 -5.34 -9.77
C LEU A 193 5.25 -4.72 -9.46
N ARG A 194 5.54 -3.49 -9.91
CA ARG A 194 6.81 -2.82 -9.57
C ARG A 194 6.96 -2.56 -8.07
N CYS A 195 5.84 -2.50 -7.37
CA CYS A 195 5.81 -2.33 -5.93
C CYS A 195 5.96 -3.68 -5.20
N LEU A 196 5.86 -4.81 -5.90
CA LEU A 196 5.96 -6.12 -5.28
C LEU A 196 7.41 -6.41 -4.88
N THR A 197 7.59 -6.85 -3.63
CA THR A 197 8.89 -7.14 -3.04
C THR A 197 8.99 -8.61 -2.69
N VAL A 198 10.14 -9.21 -2.97
CA VAL A 198 10.45 -10.58 -2.56
C VAL A 198 10.85 -10.59 -1.09
N SER A 199 10.21 -11.46 -0.31
CA SER A 199 10.52 -11.62 1.11
C SER A 199 11.72 -12.52 1.30
N ASP A 200 12.64 -12.12 2.19
CA ASP A 200 13.81 -12.91 2.52
C ASP A 200 13.44 -14.06 3.47
N GLN A 201 13.46 -15.29 2.93
CA GLN A 201 13.25 -16.53 3.67
C GLN A 201 14.55 -17.34 3.82
N THR A 202 15.72 -16.70 3.67
CA THR A 202 17.02 -17.36 3.80
C THR A 202 17.57 -17.26 5.22
N SER A 203 18.29 -18.29 5.64
CA SER A 203 18.92 -18.37 6.97
C SER A 203 17.93 -18.03 8.09
N CYS A 204 16.75 -18.66 8.03
CA CYS A 204 15.70 -18.56 9.02
C CYS A 204 15.86 -19.70 10.02
N ASP A 205 16.22 -19.36 11.25
CA ASP A 205 16.26 -20.32 12.34
C ASP A 205 14.87 -20.94 12.47
N THR A 206 14.83 -22.27 12.54
CA THR A 206 13.59 -22.96 12.90
C THR A 206 13.32 -22.61 14.36
N VAL A 207 12.39 -21.68 14.59
CA VAL A 207 11.81 -21.50 15.93
C VAL A 207 11.20 -22.86 16.28
N ALA A 208 11.87 -23.55 17.21
CA ALA A 208 11.46 -24.85 17.73
C ALA A 208 10.15 -24.73 18.52
#